data_AF-A0A2V8UHD9-F1
#
_entry.id   AF-A0A2V8UHD9-F1
#
_cell.length_a   1.000
_cell.length_b   1.000
_cell.length_c   1.000
_cell.angle_alpha   90.00
_cell.angle_beta   90.00
_cell.angle_gamma   90.00
#
_symmetry.space_group_name_H-M   'P 1'
#
loop_
_entity.id
_entity.type
_entity.pdbx_description
1 polymer ?
#
loop_
_entity_poly.entity_id
_entity_poly.type
_entity_poly.pdbx_seq_one_letter_code
_entity_poly.pdbx_strand_id
1 'polypeptide(L)'
;MKKARKGLITQRQAAEEIGQSERHVRRLLDRLKGKGDSALVHALRGRRSNRKLDEKTKEKALVILQRDVYRGFGPTLAAEYWASKHDIHAGRETVRTWMIE
;
A
#
# COMPACT_ATOMS: atom_id res chain seq x y z
N MET A 1 -22.14 6.99 8.79
CA MET A 1 -21.55 8.35 8.57
C MET A 1 -22.48 9.35 7.87
N LYS A 2 -23.13 9.03 6.73
CA LYS A 2 -24.02 9.98 6.02
C LYS A 2 -25.16 10.53 6.89
N LYS A 3 -25.84 9.66 7.67
CA LYS A 3 -26.90 10.05 8.63
C LYS A 3 -26.39 11.06 9.67
N ALA A 4 -25.27 10.74 10.33
CA ALA A 4 -24.65 11.58 11.33
C ALA A 4 -24.19 12.94 10.76
N ARG A 5 -23.64 12.96 9.54
CA ARG A 5 -23.27 14.20 8.84
C ARG A 5 -24.48 15.09 8.54
N LYS A 6 -25.62 14.49 8.20
CA LYS A 6 -26.90 15.19 7.95
C LYS A 6 -27.66 15.56 9.23
N GLY A 7 -27.14 15.21 10.42
CA GLY A 7 -27.84 15.44 11.70
C GLY A 7 -29.05 14.55 11.94
N LEU A 8 -29.24 13.49 11.14
CA LEU A 8 -30.39 12.57 11.28
C LEU A 8 -30.28 11.64 12.48
N ILE A 9 -29.05 11.43 12.99
CA ILE A 9 -28.75 10.65 14.18
C ILE A 9 -27.65 11.35 14.98
N THR A 10 -27.63 11.10 16.28
CA THR A 10 -26.57 11.60 17.16
C THR A 10 -25.22 10.91 16.86
N GLN A 11 -24.11 11.53 17.29
CA GLN A 11 -22.78 10.92 17.16
C GLN A 11 -22.67 9.60 17.92
N ARG A 12 -23.38 9.48 19.06
CA ARG A 12 -23.45 8.25 19.86
C ARG A 12 -24.16 7.12 19.11
N GLN A 13 -25.35 7.38 18.56
CA GLN A 13 -26.07 6.39 17.74
C GLN A 13 -25.25 5.95 16.53
N ALA A 14 -24.56 6.89 15.88
CA ALA A 14 -23.69 6.57 14.76
C ALA A 14 -22.48 5.71 15.16
N ALA A 15 -21.99 5.87 16.39
CA ALA A 15 -20.89 5.09 16.94
C ALA A 15 -21.32 3.65 17.25
N GLU A 16 -22.50 3.49 17.82
CA GLU A 16 -23.16 2.20 18.05
C GLU A 16 -23.44 1.47 16.72
N GLU A 17 -23.99 2.14 15.70
CA GLU A 17 -24.27 1.56 14.38
C GLU A 17 -23.00 0.99 13.68
N ILE A 18 -21.83 1.61 13.87
CA ILE A 18 -20.59 1.21 13.16
C ILE A 18 -19.56 0.50 14.05
N GLY A 19 -19.91 0.19 15.30
CA GLY A 19 -19.00 -0.48 16.25
C GLY A 19 -17.75 0.34 16.56
N GLN A 20 -17.88 1.66 16.69
CA GLN A 20 -16.77 2.56 16.99
C GLN A 20 -17.05 3.41 18.24
N SER A 21 -16.05 4.09 18.76
CA SER A 21 -16.26 5.08 19.82
C SER A 21 -16.85 6.38 19.28
N GLU A 22 -17.65 7.07 20.10
CA GLU A 22 -18.19 8.40 19.76
C GLU A 22 -17.06 9.40 19.42
N ARG A 23 -15.93 9.33 20.12
CA ARG A 23 -14.73 10.13 19.82
C ARG A 23 -14.15 9.83 18.45
N HIS A 24 -14.21 8.58 17.99
CA HIS A 24 -13.80 8.22 16.63
C HIS A 24 -14.76 8.81 15.60
N VAL A 25 -16.07 8.71 15.82
CA VAL A 25 -17.10 9.32 14.95
C VAL A 25 -16.91 10.83 14.85
N ARG A 26 -16.69 11.53 15.96
CA ARG A 26 -16.40 12.97 15.99
C ARG A 26 -15.20 13.34 15.12
N ARG A 27 -14.07 12.65 15.32
CA ARG A 27 -12.85 12.85 14.51
C ARG A 27 -13.09 12.60 13.02
N LEU A 28 -13.88 11.57 12.66
CA LEU A 28 -14.22 11.30 11.28
C LEU A 28 -15.09 12.41 10.68
N LEU A 29 -16.10 12.91 11.41
CA LEU A 29 -16.95 14.01 10.96
C LEU A 29 -16.16 15.30 10.75
N ASP A 30 -15.22 15.62 11.63
CA ASP A 30 -14.35 16.79 11.48
C ASP A 30 -13.44 16.66 10.26
N ARG A 31 -12.86 15.47 10.01
CA ARG A 31 -12.08 15.21 8.79
C ARG A 31 -12.93 15.27 7.52
N LEU A 32 -14.16 14.74 7.57
CA LEU A 32 -15.12 14.77 6.46
C LEU A 32 -15.47 16.21 6.04
N LYS A 33 -15.54 17.16 6.98
CA LYS A 33 -15.78 18.58 6.67
C LYS A 33 -14.66 19.17 5.80
N GLY A 34 -13.40 18.82 6.04
CA GLY A 34 -12.26 19.36 5.31
C GLY A 34 -11.89 18.60 4.04
N LYS A 35 -11.97 17.27 4.05
CA LYS A 35 -11.45 16.41 2.97
C LYS A 35 -12.53 15.66 2.17
N GLY A 36 -13.81 15.87 2.51
CA GLY A 36 -14.91 15.12 1.92
C GLY A 36 -14.74 13.61 2.14
N ASP A 37 -15.22 12.80 1.21
CA ASP A 37 -15.25 11.34 1.34
C ASP A 37 -13.85 10.70 1.44
N SER A 38 -12.81 11.37 0.93
CA SER A 38 -11.42 10.92 1.07
C SER A 38 -10.96 10.84 2.54
N ALA A 39 -11.64 11.53 3.45
CA ALA A 39 -11.40 11.47 4.89
C ALA A 39 -11.65 10.09 5.52
N LEU A 40 -12.56 9.31 4.92
CA LEU A 40 -12.94 7.98 5.41
C LEU A 40 -12.00 6.89 4.90
N VAL A 41 -11.28 7.18 3.82
CA VAL A 41 -10.29 6.27 3.25
C VAL A 41 -9.00 6.34 4.06
N HIS A 42 -8.30 5.21 4.17
CA HIS A 42 -6.99 5.17 4.79
C HIS A 42 -6.04 6.17 4.11
N ALA A 43 -5.38 7.03 4.89
CA ALA A 43 -4.58 8.14 4.36
C ALA A 43 -3.36 7.70 3.53
N LEU A 44 -2.88 6.46 3.73
CA LEU A 44 -1.81 5.87 2.91
C LEU A 44 -2.33 5.15 1.66
N ARG A 45 -3.65 5.03 1.45
CA ARG A 45 -4.18 4.39 0.23
C ARG A 45 -3.69 5.17 -0.99
N GLY A 46 -3.13 4.45 -1.96
CA GLY A 46 -2.55 5.03 -3.18
C GLY A 46 -1.16 5.65 -3.00
N ARG A 47 -0.64 5.75 -1.77
CA ARG A 47 0.76 6.16 -1.56
C ARG A 47 1.69 4.98 -1.77
N ARG A 48 2.83 5.24 -2.40
CA ARG A 48 3.94 4.27 -2.50
C ARG A 48 4.47 3.97 -1.09
N SER A 49 4.86 2.72 -0.86
CA SER A 49 5.51 2.33 0.40
C SER A 49 6.84 3.08 0.57
N ASN A 50 7.15 3.51 1.79
CA ASN A 50 8.46 4.08 2.11
C ASN A 50 9.61 3.07 1.92
N ARG A 51 9.29 1.78 1.85
CA ARG A 51 10.23 0.67 1.57
C ARG A 51 10.25 0.28 0.10
N LYS A 52 9.47 0.94 -0.77
CA LYS A 52 9.48 0.64 -2.20
C LYS A 52 10.86 1.02 -2.74
N LEU A 53 11.52 0.06 -3.40
CA LEU A 53 12.75 0.32 -4.12
C LEU A 53 12.51 1.36 -5.22
N ASP A 54 13.51 2.17 -5.50
CA ASP A 54 13.43 3.17 -6.55
C ASP A 54 13.26 2.50 -7.92
N GLU A 55 12.66 3.25 -8.85
CA GLU A 55 12.33 2.71 -10.17
C GLU A 55 13.59 2.33 -10.96
N LYS A 56 14.73 3.01 -10.74
CA LYS A 56 15.99 2.70 -11.44
C LYS A 56 16.53 1.35 -10.97
N THR A 57 16.44 1.04 -9.68
CA THR A 57 16.81 -0.28 -9.15
C THR A 57 15.92 -1.38 -9.73
N LYS A 58 14.62 -1.13 -9.87
CA LYS A 58 13.69 -2.07 -10.56
C LYS A 58 14.10 -2.28 -12.02
N GLU A 59 14.30 -1.21 -12.78
CA GLU A 59 14.73 -1.28 -14.19
C GLU A 59 16.04 -2.04 -14.35
N LYS A 60 17.04 -1.73 -13.52
CA LYS A 60 18.33 -2.43 -13.50
C LYS A 60 18.15 -3.92 -13.23
N ALA A 61 17.30 -4.29 -12.27
CA ALA A 61 17.03 -5.68 -11.92
C ALA A 61 16.35 -6.44 -13.09
N LEU A 62 15.38 -5.80 -13.76
CA LEU A 62 14.71 -6.38 -14.94
C LEU A 62 15.67 -6.59 -16.11
N VAL A 63 16.58 -5.65 -16.37
CA VAL A 63 17.62 -5.80 -17.41
C VAL A 63 18.57 -6.96 -17.08
N ILE A 64 18.92 -7.14 -15.80
CA ILE A 64 19.75 -8.28 -15.37
C ILE A 64 19.00 -9.60 -15.58
N LEU A 65 17.69 -9.64 -15.29
CA LEU A 65 16.86 -10.84 -15.45
C LEU A 65 16.81 -11.36 -16.90
N GLN A 66 16.97 -10.47 -17.89
CA GLN A 66 16.95 -10.84 -19.30
C GLN A 66 18.22 -11.55 -19.78
N ARG A 67 19.29 -11.57 -18.99
CA ARG A 67 20.53 -12.26 -19.37
C ARG A 67 20.33 -13.77 -19.33
N ASP A 68 21.01 -14.51 -20.21
CA ASP A 68 20.84 -15.96 -20.34
C ASP A 68 21.06 -16.75 -19.03
N VAL A 69 21.94 -16.25 -18.15
CA VAL A 69 22.23 -16.86 -16.85
C VAL A 69 20.99 -16.94 -15.94
N TYR A 70 20.01 -16.06 -16.13
CA TYR A 70 18.78 -16.00 -15.33
C TYR A 70 17.60 -16.68 -15.99
N ARG A 71 17.80 -17.30 -17.16
CA ARG A 71 16.73 -18.00 -17.88
C ARG A 71 16.19 -19.14 -17.00
N GLY A 72 14.89 -19.13 -16.75
CA GLY A 72 14.23 -20.13 -15.91
C GLY A 72 14.34 -19.89 -14.40
N PHE A 73 14.93 -18.78 -13.96
CA PHE A 73 14.97 -18.45 -12.53
C PHE A 73 13.57 -18.09 -12.04
N GLY A 74 13.18 -18.72 -10.93
CA GLY A 74 12.03 -18.27 -10.14
C GLY A 74 12.36 -17.03 -9.30
N PRO A 75 11.35 -16.35 -8.73
CA PRO A 75 11.53 -15.10 -8.00
C PRO A 75 12.41 -15.23 -6.75
N THR A 76 12.43 -16.41 -6.11
CA THR A 76 13.31 -16.68 -4.96
C THR A 76 14.77 -16.70 -5.39
N LEU A 77 15.11 -17.53 -6.38
CA LEU A 77 16.48 -17.69 -6.84
C LEU A 77 17.03 -16.39 -7.45
N ALA A 78 16.19 -15.66 -8.20
CA ALA A 78 16.56 -14.34 -8.72
C ALA A 78 16.91 -13.35 -7.60
N ALA A 79 16.11 -13.29 -6.52
CA ALA A 79 16.37 -12.42 -5.38
C ALA A 79 17.71 -12.73 -4.69
N GLU A 80 17.98 -14.01 -4.43
CA GLU A 80 19.22 -14.47 -3.81
C GLU A 80 20.44 -14.13 -4.68
N TYR A 81 20.36 -14.44 -5.98
CA TYR A 81 21.47 -14.19 -6.90
C TYR A 81 21.75 -12.70 -7.11
N TRP A 82 20.71 -11.88 -7.13
CA TRP A 82 20.83 -10.43 -7.22
C TRP A 82 21.54 -9.82 -6.02
N ALA A 83 21.22 -10.26 -4.81
CA ALA A 83 21.92 -9.81 -3.60
C ALA A 83 23.40 -10.18 -3.67
N SER A 84 23.73 -11.43 -4.04
CA SER A 84 25.12 -11.90 -4.05
C SER A 84 25.97 -11.36 -5.21
N LYS A 85 25.41 -11.11 -6.39
CA LYS A 85 26.18 -10.76 -7.60
C LYS A 85 26.07 -9.30 -8.02
N HIS A 86 25.00 -8.61 -7.64
CA HIS A 86 24.67 -7.27 -8.13
C HIS A 86 24.36 -6.26 -7.02
N ASP A 87 24.46 -6.68 -5.76
CA ASP A 87 24.15 -5.88 -4.56
C ASP A 87 22.69 -5.35 -4.54
N ILE A 88 21.80 -6.01 -5.29
CA ILE A 88 20.38 -5.65 -5.37
C ILE A 88 19.60 -6.45 -4.34
N HIS A 89 19.11 -5.75 -3.32
CA HIS A 89 18.38 -6.34 -2.20
C HIS A 89 16.87 -6.15 -2.39
N ALA A 90 16.23 -7.07 -3.11
CA ALA A 90 14.78 -7.11 -3.28
C ALA A 90 14.21 -8.37 -2.61
N GLY A 91 13.12 -8.22 -1.84
CA GLY A 91 12.44 -9.37 -1.25
C GLY A 91 11.74 -10.23 -2.31
N ARG A 92 11.58 -11.53 -2.05
CA ARG A 92 10.95 -12.50 -2.97
C ARG A 92 9.63 -12.01 -3.58
N GLU A 93 8.72 -11.47 -2.77
CA GLU A 93 7.42 -10.96 -3.25
C GLU A 93 7.57 -9.74 -4.17
N THR A 94 8.59 -8.91 -3.94
CA THR A 94 8.88 -7.76 -4.79
C THR A 94 9.37 -8.22 -6.15
N VAL A 95 10.29 -9.20 -6.18
CA VAL A 95 10.78 -9.81 -7.42
C VAL A 95 9.64 -10.50 -8.17
N ARG A 96 8.81 -11.28 -7.48
CA ARG A 96 7.63 -11.92 -8.08
C ARG A 96 6.71 -10.90 -8.74
N THR A 97 6.41 -9.80 -8.05
CA THR A 97 5.55 -8.74 -8.60
C THR A 97 6.17 -8.15 -9.86
N TRP A 98 7.46 -7.83 -9.85
CA TRP A 98 8.17 -7.31 -11.02
C TRP A 98 8.23 -8.27 -12.21
N MET A 99 8.19 -9.58 -11.98
CA MET A 99 8.18 -10.59 -13.05
C MET A 99 6.80 -10.79 -13.69
N ILE A 100 5.71 -10.36 -13.01
CA ILE A 100 4.32 -10.50 -13.49
C ILE A 100 3.81 -9.21 -14.12
N GLU A 101 4.25 -8.05 -13.60
CA GLU A 101 3.98 -6.72 -14.17
C GLU A 101 4.58 -6.56 -15.58
#